data_AF-A0A2H0VIC5-F1
#
_entry.id   AF-A0A2H0VIC5-F1
#
_cell.length_a   1.000
_cell.length_b   1.000
_cell.length_c   1.000
_cell.angle_alpha   90.00
_cell.angle_beta   90.00
_cell.angle_gamma   90.00
#
_symmetry.space_group_name_H-M   'P 1'
#
loop_
_entity.id
_entity.type
_entity.pdbx_description
1 polymer ?
#
loop_
_entity_poly.entity_id
_entity_poly.type
_entity_poly.pdbx_seq_one_letter_code
_entity_poly.pdbx_strand_id
1 'polypeptide(L)'
;MAILNLFRPDYYFDNNLDSTFFGFWVWLGLAIILILVSMILNVKSHQWSYFSKQIVARSTQIGSIVGWVGLLWLFFRYEGIPYFTWRIWPALLFVYVIVAVWYLIRFIKIDYPARQAKRGSRADKDVYLKRVFKK
;
A
#
# COMPACT_ATOMS: atom_id res chain seq x y z
N MET A 1 -3.06 -13.34 26.29
CA MET A 1 -4.21 -12.75 25.57
C MET A 1 -4.87 -13.85 24.75
N ALA A 2 -6.10 -14.22 25.07
CA ALA A 2 -6.82 -15.23 24.30
C ALA A 2 -7.20 -14.68 22.92
N ILE A 3 -6.95 -15.45 21.84
CA ILE A 3 -7.32 -15.11 20.45
C ILE A 3 -8.81 -14.73 20.33
N LEU A 4 -9.64 -15.24 21.24
CA LEU A 4 -11.06 -14.92 21.38
C LEU A 4 -11.36 -13.43 21.58
N ASN A 5 -10.43 -12.63 22.12
CA ASN A 5 -10.64 -11.20 22.31
C ASN A 5 -10.65 -10.41 21.00
N LEU A 6 -10.11 -10.95 19.91
CA LEU A 6 -10.13 -10.30 18.58
C LEU A 6 -11.54 -10.25 17.98
N PHE A 7 -12.47 -11.09 18.46
CA PHE A 7 -13.86 -11.10 17.97
C PHE A 7 -14.81 -10.24 18.81
N ARG A 8 -14.31 -9.60 19.87
CA ARG A 8 -15.13 -8.73 20.73
C ARG A 8 -15.04 -7.28 20.25
N PRO A 9 -16.16 -6.65 19.85
CA PRO A 9 -16.16 -5.24 19.44
C PRO A 9 -15.58 -4.32 20.52
N ASP A 10 -15.91 -4.57 21.79
CA ASP A 10 -15.46 -3.77 22.94
C ASP A 10 -13.93 -3.71 23.06
N TYR A 11 -13.22 -4.74 22.59
CA TYR A 11 -11.76 -4.77 22.58
C TYR A 11 -11.14 -3.67 21.69
N TYR A 12 -11.84 -3.24 20.64
CA TYR A 12 -11.36 -2.26 19.67
C TYR A 12 -11.60 -0.80 20.10
N PHE A 13 -12.63 -0.59 20.93
CA PHE A 13 -13.01 0.72 21.47
C PHE A 13 -12.38 1.01 22.83
N ASP A 14 -11.62 0.05 23.38
CA ASP A 14 -10.89 0.20 24.62
C ASP A 14 -9.70 1.17 24.49
N ASN A 15 -9.62 2.12 25.43
CA ASN A 15 -8.58 3.15 25.50
C ASN A 15 -7.36 2.58 26.22
N ASN A 16 -6.47 1.92 25.48
CA ASN A 16 -5.18 1.52 26.05
C ASN A 16 -4.17 2.68 25.93
N LEU A 17 -4.10 3.49 27.00
CA LEU A 17 -3.35 4.74 27.10
C LEU A 17 -1.83 4.56 27.26
N ASP A 18 -1.31 3.33 27.36
CA ASP A 18 0.13 3.11 27.44
C ASP A 18 0.84 3.43 26.11
N SER A 19 1.36 4.65 26.02
CA SER A 19 2.25 5.14 24.97
C SER A 19 3.67 4.56 25.06
N THR A 20 4.01 3.91 26.17
CA THR A 20 5.31 3.29 26.47
C THR A 20 5.39 1.79 26.16
N PHE A 21 4.38 1.21 25.50
CA PHE A 21 4.43 -0.19 25.11
C PHE A 21 5.48 -0.45 24.00
N PHE A 22 6.26 -1.53 24.12
CA PHE A 22 7.30 -1.92 23.15
C PHE A 22 6.82 -1.92 21.68
N GLY A 23 5.56 -2.26 21.44
CA GLY A 23 4.96 -2.24 20.11
C GLY A 23 4.95 -0.85 19.45
N PHE A 24 4.94 0.25 20.21
CA PHE A 24 5.01 1.60 19.67
C PHE A 24 6.30 1.81 18.86
N TRP A 25 7.46 1.47 19.43
CA TRP A 25 8.76 1.61 18.76
C TRP A 25 8.90 0.72 17.54
N VAL A 26 8.36 -0.50 17.60
CA VAL A 26 8.33 -1.42 16.45
C VAL A 26 7.50 -0.82 15.31
N TRP A 27 6.31 -0.30 15.60
CA TRP A 27 5.45 0.32 14.60
C TRP A 27 6.05 1.62 14.03
N LEU A 28 6.68 2.43 14.88
CA LEU A 28 7.38 3.64 14.46
C LEU A 28 8.51 3.30 13.47
N GLY A 29 9.37 2.33 13.84
CA GLY A 29 10.44 1.86 12.97
C GLY A 29 9.91 1.30 11.64
N LEU A 30 8.86 0.49 11.69
CA LEU A 30 8.24 -0.09 10.50
C LEU A 30 7.65 0.98 9.57
N ALA A 31 6.98 1.99 10.12
CA ALA A 31 6.42 3.09 9.35
C ALA A 31 7.52 3.93 8.66
N ILE A 32 8.61 4.24 9.37
CA ILE A 32 9.76 4.94 8.80
C ILE A 32 10.41 4.11 7.69
N ILE A 33 10.65 2.81 7.92
CA ILE A 33 11.22 1.91 6.92
C ILE A 33 10.32 1.85 5.68
N LEU A 34 9.00 1.73 5.84
CA LEU A 34 8.07 1.71 4.71
C LEU A 34 8.14 2.99 3.88
N ILE A 35 8.22 4.17 4.51
CA ILE A 35 8.35 5.45 3.81
C ILE A 35 9.69 5.51 3.06
N LEU A 36 10.80 5.18 3.73
CA LEU A 36 12.13 5.22 3.12
C LEU A 36 12.24 4.24 1.95
N VAL A 37 11.80 2.99 2.12
CA VAL A 37 11.79 1.98 1.06
C VAL A 37 10.92 2.43 -0.10
N SER A 38 9.73 2.98 0.18
CA SER A 38 8.84 3.52 -0.84
C SER A 38 9.51 4.64 -1.64
N MET A 39 10.18 5.58 -0.96
CA MET A 39 10.90 6.68 -1.59
C MET A 39 12.08 6.20 -2.46
N ILE A 40 12.90 5.30 -1.94
CA ILE A 40 14.06 4.72 -2.66
C ILE A 40 13.58 3.96 -3.91
N LEU A 41 12.55 3.12 -3.77
CA LEU A 41 11.99 2.36 -4.89
C LEU A 41 11.39 3.28 -5.94
N ASN A 42 10.75 4.39 -5.54
CA ASN A 42 10.20 5.37 -6.48
C ASN A 42 11.31 5.99 -7.34
N VAL A 43 12.41 6.41 -6.72
CA VAL A 43 13.57 6.99 -7.43
C VAL A 43 14.21 5.97 -8.37
N LYS A 44 14.45 4.73 -7.90
CA LYS A 44 15.03 3.67 -8.74
C LYS A 44 14.11 3.20 -9.86
N SER A 45 12.78 3.28 -9.68
CA SER A 45 11.80 2.84 -10.68
C SER A 45 11.86 3.60 -12.00
N HIS A 46 12.54 4.75 -12.05
CA HIS A 46 12.66 5.55 -13.27
C HIS A 46 13.39 4.82 -14.40
N GLN A 47 14.36 3.96 -14.07
CA GLN A 47 15.15 3.18 -15.03
C GLN A 47 14.48 1.86 -15.43
N TRP A 48 13.34 1.53 -14.83
CA TRP A 48 12.73 0.22 -15.00
C TRP A 48 11.75 0.21 -16.18
N SER A 49 11.43 -1.00 -16.65
CA SER A 49 10.38 -1.17 -17.66
C SER A 49 9.09 -0.47 -17.22
N TYR A 50 8.35 0.09 -18.18
CA TYR A 50 7.09 0.80 -17.91
C TYR A 50 6.13 -0.01 -17.02
N PHE A 51 6.15 -1.34 -17.13
CA PHE A 51 5.32 -2.23 -16.34
C PHE A 51 5.84 -2.39 -14.90
N SER A 52 7.13 -2.68 -14.72
CA SER A 52 7.75 -2.74 -13.40
C SER A 52 7.60 -1.40 -12.65
N LYS A 53 7.66 -0.28 -13.39
CA LYS A 53 7.38 1.07 -12.86
C LYS A 53 5.95 1.22 -12.34
N GLN A 54 4.94 0.65 -13.01
CA GLN A 54 3.56 0.70 -12.52
C GLN A 54 3.33 -0.15 -11.28
N ILE A 55 3.96 -1.33 -11.19
CA ILE A 55 3.89 -2.16 -9.98
C ILE A 55 4.54 -1.42 -8.83
N VAL A 56 5.77 -0.91 -9.03
CA VAL A 56 6.48 -0.17 -7.98
C VAL A 56 5.72 1.07 -7.57
N ALA A 57 5.19 1.87 -8.51
CA ALA A 57 4.42 3.06 -8.17
C ALA A 57 3.23 2.73 -7.26
N ARG A 58 2.50 1.64 -7.54
CA ARG A 58 1.38 1.20 -6.70
C ARG A 58 1.85 0.67 -5.34
N SER A 59 2.91 -0.13 -5.30
CA SER A 59 3.49 -0.62 -4.04
C SER A 59 4.03 0.51 -3.16
N THR A 60 4.74 1.46 -3.76
CA THR A 60 5.24 2.69 -3.15
C THR A 60 4.09 3.54 -2.62
N GLN A 61 2.99 3.67 -3.36
CA GLN A 61 1.82 4.42 -2.91
C GLN A 61 1.15 3.76 -1.70
N ILE A 62 1.01 2.44 -1.70
CA ILE A 62 0.45 1.70 -0.55
C ILE A 62 1.38 1.86 0.65
N GLY A 63 2.68 1.63 0.47
CA GLY A 63 3.68 1.75 1.53
C GLY A 63 3.77 3.17 2.09
N SER A 64 3.68 4.19 1.26
CA SER A 64 3.70 5.59 1.71
C SER A 64 2.43 5.98 2.45
N ILE A 65 1.24 5.59 1.97
CA ILE A 65 -0.03 5.84 2.66
C ILE A 65 -0.02 5.16 4.04
N VAL A 66 0.33 3.87 4.08
CA VAL A 66 0.38 3.10 5.33
C VAL A 66 1.41 3.69 6.30
N GLY A 67 2.58 4.08 5.78
CA GLY A 67 3.63 4.73 6.59
C GLY A 67 3.18 6.06 7.16
N TRP A 68 2.67 6.98 6.33
CA TRP A 68 2.24 8.31 6.77
C TRP A 68 1.02 8.27 7.69
N VAL A 69 -0.01 7.51 7.33
CA VAL A 69 -1.21 7.34 8.16
C VAL A 69 -0.85 6.65 9.48
N GLY A 70 0.06 5.65 9.43
CA GLY A 70 0.59 4.99 10.63
C GLY A 70 1.34 5.95 11.55
N LEU A 71 2.22 6.81 11.01
CA LEU A 71 2.93 7.82 11.79
C LEU A 71 1.98 8.84 12.41
N LEU A 72 1.03 9.34 11.62
CA LEU A 72 0.06 10.34 12.06
C LEU A 72 -0.83 9.76 13.19
N TRP A 73 -1.22 8.51 13.06
CA TRP A 73 -1.93 7.79 14.13
C TRP A 73 -1.08 7.59 15.38
N LEU A 74 0.18 7.16 15.25
CA LEU A 74 1.10 7.02 16.38
C LEU A 74 1.32 8.35 17.10
N PHE A 75 1.40 9.45 16.36
CA PHE A 75 1.51 10.79 16.91
C PHE A 75 0.29 11.16 17.77
N PHE A 76 -0.93 11.00 17.23
CA PHE A 76 -2.15 11.28 18.01
C PHE A 76 -2.32 10.37 19.22
N ARG A 77 -1.84 9.14 19.12
CA ARG A 77 -1.83 8.20 20.25
C ARG A 77 -0.83 8.63 21.32
N TYR A 78 0.34 9.17 20.93
CA TYR A 78 1.33 9.70 21.85
C TYR A 78 0.82 10.95 22.59
N GLU A 79 0.14 11.85 21.87
CA GLU A 79 -0.53 13.04 22.44
C GLU A 79 -1.74 12.68 23.33
N GLY A 80 -2.12 11.40 23.40
CA GLY A 80 -3.22 10.94 24.25
C GLY A 80 -4.59 11.48 23.83
N ILE A 81 -4.75 11.85 22.55
CA ILE A 81 -6.02 12.42 22.06
C ILE A 81 -7.12 11.36 22.19
N PRO A 82 -8.24 11.68 22.88
CA PRO A 82 -9.38 10.77 22.99
C PRO A 82 -9.82 10.25 21.62
N TYR A 83 -10.30 9.00 21.56
CA TYR A 83 -10.73 8.30 20.33
C TYR A 83 -9.61 7.87 19.38
N PHE A 84 -8.50 8.61 19.27
CA PHE A 84 -7.35 8.22 18.43
C PHE A 84 -6.49 7.13 19.06
N THR A 85 -6.57 6.96 20.38
CA THR A 85 -5.91 5.88 21.11
C THR A 85 -6.57 4.50 20.91
N TRP A 86 -7.76 4.45 20.31
CA TRP A 86 -8.50 3.22 20.06
C TRP A 86 -7.74 2.23 19.17
N ARG A 87 -7.92 0.94 19.47
CA ARG A 87 -7.32 -0.15 18.68
C ARG A 87 -8.01 -0.36 17.33
N ILE A 88 -9.13 0.32 17.08
CA ILE A 88 -9.84 0.28 15.79
C ILE A 88 -9.00 0.85 14.63
N TRP A 89 -8.19 1.88 14.87
CA TRP A 89 -7.37 2.52 13.84
C TRP A 89 -6.33 1.59 13.21
N PRO A 90 -5.49 0.86 13.99
CA PRO A 90 -4.56 -0.09 13.42
C PRO A 90 -5.30 -1.27 12.76
N ALA A 91 -6.47 -1.65 13.25
CA ALA A 91 -7.29 -2.68 12.60
C ALA A 91 -7.81 -2.21 11.23
N LEU A 92 -8.28 -0.95 11.12
CA LEU A 92 -8.70 -0.36 9.85
C LEU A 92 -7.52 -0.23 8.87
N LEU A 93 -6.36 0.20 9.34
CA LEU A 93 -5.12 0.23 8.55
C LEU A 93 -4.76 -1.17 8.05
N PHE A 94 -4.89 -2.20 8.90
CA PHE A 94 -4.62 -3.57 8.52
C PHE A 94 -5.60 -4.09 7.44
N VAL A 95 -6.90 -3.81 7.58
CA VAL A 95 -7.90 -4.13 6.55
C VAL A 95 -7.58 -3.42 5.23
N TYR A 96 -7.21 -2.13 5.29
CA TYR A 96 -6.78 -1.38 4.12
C TYR A 96 -5.58 -2.04 3.42
N VAL A 97 -4.56 -2.46 4.18
CA VAL A 97 -3.39 -3.17 3.63
C VAL A 97 -3.81 -4.45 2.91
N ILE A 98 -4.68 -5.27 3.51
CA ILE A 98 -5.16 -6.51 2.90
C ILE A 98 -5.85 -6.23 1.56
N VAL A 99 -6.76 -5.26 1.54
CA VAL A 99 -7.50 -4.88 0.33
C VAL A 99 -6.54 -4.35 -0.74
N ALA A 100 -5.59 -3.50 -0.36
CA ALA A 100 -4.60 -2.93 -1.27
C ALA A 100 -3.67 -4.00 -1.87
N VAL A 101 -3.21 -4.95 -1.06
CA VAL A 101 -2.42 -6.10 -1.52
C VAL A 101 -3.23 -6.97 -2.48
N TRP A 102 -4.52 -7.22 -2.19
CA TRP A 102 -5.40 -7.97 -3.09
C TRP A 102 -5.55 -7.29 -4.45
N TYR A 103 -5.76 -5.96 -4.48
CA TYR A 103 -5.80 -5.19 -5.72
C TYR A 103 -4.47 -5.21 -6.48
N LEU A 104 -3.33 -5.19 -5.77
CA LEU A 104 -2.01 -5.30 -6.39
C LEU A 104 -1.81 -6.67 -7.05
N ILE A 105 -2.16 -7.76 -6.35
CA ILE A 105 -2.09 -9.12 -6.88
C ILE A 105 -3.02 -9.28 -8.10
N ARG A 106 -4.24 -8.74 -8.01
CA ARG A 106 -5.20 -8.74 -9.12
C ARG A 106 -4.64 -7.99 -10.34
N PHE A 107 -4.00 -6.84 -10.13
CA PHE A 107 -3.35 -6.09 -11.20
C PHE A 107 -2.23 -6.89 -11.87
N ILE A 108 -1.39 -7.58 -11.08
CA ILE A 108 -0.29 -8.40 -11.60
C ILE A 108 -0.81 -9.61 -12.38
N LYS A 109 -1.87 -10.27 -11.92
CA LYS A 109 -2.37 -11.50 -12.57
C LYS A 109 -3.33 -11.24 -13.73
N ILE A 110 -4.16 -10.20 -13.66
CA ILE A 110 -5.27 -9.99 -14.59
C ILE A 110 -4.97 -8.84 -15.56
N ASP A 111 -4.53 -7.68 -15.05
CA ASP A 111 -4.29 -6.50 -15.89
C ASP A 111 -2.99 -6.63 -16.71
N TYR A 112 -2.01 -7.38 -16.22
CA TYR A 112 -0.75 -7.66 -16.93
C TYR A 112 -0.95 -8.33 -18.30
N PRO A 113 -1.58 -9.53 -18.41
CA PRO A 113 -1.77 -10.17 -19.71
C PRO A 113 -2.67 -9.35 -20.62
N ALA A 114 -3.71 -8.70 -20.07
CA ALA A 114 -4.65 -7.89 -20.84
C ALA A 114 -3.99 -6.66 -21.49
N ARG A 115 -3.05 -5.99 -20.79
CA ARG A 115 -2.33 -4.82 -21.32
C ARG A 115 -1.21 -5.22 -22.28
N GLN A 116 -0.59 -6.38 -22.09
CA GLN A 116 0.39 -6.92 -23.04
C GLN A 116 -0.28 -7.28 -24.38
N ALA A 117 -1.45 -7.94 -24.35
CA ALA A 117 -2.24 -8.25 -25.54
C ALA A 117 -2.67 -6.98 -26.32
N LYS A 118 -3.05 -5.91 -25.62
CA LYS A 118 -3.42 -4.63 -26.25
C LYS A 118 -2.22 -3.90 -26.88
N ARG A 119 -1.00 -4.08 -26.36
CA ARG A 119 0.22 -3.49 -26.97
C ARG A 119 0.64 -4.23 -28.24
N GLY A 120 0.55 -5.56 -28.26
CA GLY A 120 0.76 -6.35 -29.49
C GLY A 120 -0.19 -5.91 -30.60
N SER A 121 -1.49 -5.80 -30.29
CA SER A 121 -2.51 -5.36 -31.26
C SER A 121 -2.28 -3.95 -31.82
N ARG A 122 -1.72 -3.02 -31.03
CA ARG A 122 -1.42 -1.66 -31.52
C ARG A 122 -0.17 -1.63 -32.40
N ALA A 123 0.87 -2.38 -32.05
CA ALA A 123 2.06 -2.52 -32.87
C ALA A 123 1.71 -3.11 -34.25
N ASP A 124 0.83 -4.10 -34.30
CA ASP A 124 0.36 -4.66 -35.57
C ASP A 124 -0.44 -3.63 -36.38
N LYS A 125 -1.35 -2.88 -35.74
CA LYS A 125 -2.14 -1.83 -36.43
C LYS A 125 -1.27 -0.72 -37.03
N ASP A 126 -0.22 -0.30 -36.34
CA ASP A 126 0.71 0.71 -36.86
C ASP A 126 1.53 0.20 -38.05
N VAL A 127 1.89 -1.09 -38.06
CA VAL A 127 2.53 -1.74 -39.22
C VAL A 127 1.58 -1.79 -40.41
N TYR A 128 0.30 -2.12 -40.19
CA TYR A 128 -0.71 -2.13 -41.25
C TYR A 128 -0.98 -0.72 -41.80
N LEU A 129 -1.12 0.29 -40.94
CA LEU A 129 -1.34 1.68 -41.36
C LEU A 129 -0.17 2.25 -42.17
N LYS A 130 1.08 2.00 -41.75
CA LYS A 130 2.27 2.38 -42.53
C LYS A 130 2.33 1.72 -43.90
N ARG A 131 1.79 0.51 -44.06
CA ARG A 131 1.78 -0.21 -45.34
C ARG A 131 0.70 0.34 -46.29
N VAL A 132 -0.42 0.81 -45.74
CA VAL A 132 -1.53 1.39 -46.52
C VAL A 132 -1.22 2.82 -46.99
N PHE A 133 -0.60 3.66 -46.15
CA PHE A 133 -0.27 5.05 -46.49
C PHE A 133 1.02 5.22 -47.32
N LYS A 134 1.67 4.13 -47.74
CA LYS A 134 2.89 4.15 -48.57
C LYS A 134 2.63 3.76 -50.04
N LYS A 135 1.36 3.67 -50.44
CA LYS A 135 0.92 3.64 -51.85
C LYS A 135 0.39 5.02 -52.22
#